data_AF-A0A6B3ISQ8-F1
#
_entry.id   AF-A0A6B3ISQ8-F1
#
_cell.length_a   1.000
_cell.length_b   1.000
_cell.length_c   1.000
_cell.angle_alpha   90.00
_cell.angle_beta   90.00
_cell.angle_gamma   90.00
#
_symmetry.space_group_name_H-M   'P 1'
#
loop_
_entity.id
_entity.type
_entity.pdbx_description
1 polymer ?
#
loop_
_entity_poly.entity_id
_entity_poly.type
_entity_poly.pdbx_seq_one_letter_code
_entity_poly.pdbx_strand_id
1 'polypeptide(L)' 'PTAALDPQARRSLWKVLRDLKGAGRTIVYTTHHLDEAEALCDRVAIMVEGRVAALDSPGRLIAASSPTTRL' A
#
# COMPACT_ATOMS: atom_id res chain seq x y z
N PRO A 1 -0.18 7.40 7.84
CA PRO A 1 1.11 7.50 8.58
C PRO A 1 2.18 8.37 7.89
N THR A 2 2.14 8.52 6.57
CA THR A 2 3.10 9.35 5.80
C THR A 2 2.58 10.74 5.43
N ALA A 3 1.32 11.05 5.69
CA ALA A 3 0.68 12.31 5.28
C ALA A 3 1.36 13.58 5.83
N ALA A 4 2.12 13.47 6.94
CA ALA A 4 2.87 14.57 7.53
C ALA A 4 4.36 14.62 7.11
N LEU A 5 4.81 13.67 6.27
CA LEU A 5 6.18 13.66 5.77
C LEU A 5 6.28 14.51 4.50
N ASP A 6 7.34 15.28 4.39
CA ASP A 6 7.70 15.91 3.13
C ASP A 6 8.07 14.83 2.08
N PRO A 7 8.09 15.18 0.78
CA PRO A 7 8.37 14.21 -0.29
C PRO A 7 9.71 13.47 -0.15
N GLN A 8 10.73 14.09 0.43
CA GLN A 8 12.04 13.45 0.63
C GLN A 8 11.98 12.44 1.78
N ALA A 9 11.40 12.82 2.91
CA ALA A 9 11.20 11.90 4.03
C ALA A 9 10.35 10.68 3.64
N ARG A 10 9.31 10.87 2.83
CA ARG A 10 8.50 9.77 2.27
C ARG A 10 9.32 8.80 1.44
N ARG A 11 10.17 9.30 0.53
CA ARG A 11 11.07 8.44 -0.29
C ARG A 11 12.08 7.68 0.58
N SER A 12 12.61 8.32 1.62
CA SER A 12 13.52 7.66 2.57
C SER A 12 12.82 6.51 3.31
N LEU A 13 11.60 6.74 3.79
CA LEU A 13 10.80 5.67 4.40
C LEU A 13 10.57 4.51 3.44
N TRP A 14 10.17 4.78 2.19
CA TRP A 14 9.96 3.75 1.18
C TRP A 14 11.23 2.93 0.91
N LYS A 15 12.42 3.55 0.97
CA LYS A 15 13.68 2.82 0.87
C LYS A 15 13.85 1.86 2.05
N VAL A 16 13.64 2.32 3.28
CA VAL A 16 13.74 1.49 4.48
C VAL A 16 12.77 0.30 4.42
N LEU A 17 11.52 0.54 4.01
CA LEU A 17 10.51 -0.52 3.89
C LEU A 17 10.91 -1.58 2.85
N ARG A 18 11.47 -1.17 1.71
CA ARG A 18 11.97 -2.09 0.69
C ARG A 18 13.19 -2.88 1.16
N ASP A 19 14.12 -2.24 1.87
CA ASP A 19 15.31 -2.91 2.40
C ASP A 19 14.91 -3.97 3.46
N LEU A 20 13.95 -3.65 4.34
CA LEU A 20 13.39 -4.61 5.31
C LEU A 20 12.69 -5.78 4.64
N LYS A 21 11.85 -5.51 3.64
CA LYS A 21 11.19 -6.55 2.83
C LYS A 21 12.21 -7.46 2.15
N GLY A 22 13.27 -6.89 1.55
CA GLY A 22 14.37 -7.62 0.93
C GLY A 22 15.13 -8.52 1.91
N ALA A 23 15.16 -8.16 3.20
CA ALA A 23 15.69 -8.98 4.29
C ALA A 23 14.69 -10.03 4.82
N GLY A 24 13.59 -10.30 4.10
CA GLY A 24 12.59 -11.30 4.43
C GLY A 24 11.67 -10.93 5.60
N ARG A 25 11.55 -9.65 5.96
CA ARG A 25 10.61 -9.21 7.02
C ARG A 25 9.20 -9.03 6.47
N THR A 26 8.23 -9.51 7.23
CA THR A 26 6.81 -9.19 7.02
C THR A 26 6.50 -7.80 7.59
N ILE A 27 5.87 -6.96 6.78
CA ILE A 27 5.51 -5.58 7.15
C ILE A 27 4.01 -5.42 6.99
N VAL A 28 3.35 -4.88 8.02
CA VAL A 28 1.96 -4.38 7.90
C VAL A 28 2.04 -2.87 7.74
N TYR A 29 1.66 -2.40 6.57
CA TYR A 29 1.65 -0.98 6.23
C TYR A 29 0.22 -0.51 6.04
N THR A 30 -0.20 0.52 6.77
CA THR A 30 -1.53 1.13 6.61
C THR A 30 -1.36 2.47 5.92
N THR A 31 -2.11 2.71 4.86
CA THR A 31 -2.09 3.99 4.16
C THR A 31 -3.45 4.27 3.56
N HIS A 32 -3.77 5.55 3.39
CA HIS A 32 -4.90 6.00 2.59
C HIS A 32 -4.45 6.52 1.22
N HIS A 33 -3.15 6.55 0.97
CA HIS A 33 -2.55 6.90 -0.31
C HIS A 33 -2.42 5.63 -1.13
N LEU A 34 -3.26 5.52 -2.16
CA LEU A 34 -3.34 4.30 -2.95
C LEU A 34 -2.05 4.06 -3.79
N ASP A 35 -1.34 5.13 -4.18
CA ASP A 35 -0.03 5.08 -4.85
C ASP A 35 1.05 4.40 -4.00
N GLU A 36 1.00 4.62 -2.68
CA GLU A 36 1.88 3.92 -1.73
C GLU A 36 1.54 2.43 -1.63
N ALA A 37 0.24 2.12 -1.59
CA ALA A 37 -0.22 0.74 -1.50
C ALA A 37 0.16 -0.06 -2.76
N GLU A 38 0.03 0.56 -3.94
CA GLU A 38 0.44 -0.05 -5.21
C GLU A 38 1.96 -0.25 -5.28
N ALA A 39 2.75 0.75 -4.87
CA ALA A 39 4.20 0.71 -5.01
C ALA A 39 4.92 -0.20 -3.99
N LEU A 40 4.36 -0.36 -2.78
CA LEU A 40 5.06 -1.02 -1.66
C LEU A 40 4.50 -2.39 -1.28
N CYS A 41 3.20 -2.62 -1.47
CA CYS A 41 2.52 -3.78 -0.91
C CYS A 41 2.40 -4.93 -1.93
N ASP A 42 2.68 -6.16 -1.48
CA ASP A 42 2.40 -7.37 -2.27
C ASP A 42 0.90 -7.69 -2.31
N ARG A 43 0.20 -7.31 -1.23
CA ARG A 43 -1.25 -7.51 -1.03
C ARG A 43 -1.83 -6.32 -0.30
N VAL A 44 -3.06 -5.96 -0.62
CA VAL A 44 -3.79 -4.85 0.00
C VAL A 44 -5.12 -5.36 0.54
N ALA A 45 -5.39 -5.06 1.81
CA ALA A 45 -6.70 -5.26 2.42
C ALA A 45 -7.46 -3.93 2.40
N ILE A 46 -8.63 -3.90 1.78
CA ILE A 46 -9.54 -2.75 1.84
C ILE A 46 -10.46 -2.94 3.04
N MET A 47 -10.41 -2.02 4.00
CA MET A 47 -11.27 -2.06 5.19
C MET A 47 -12.44 -1.09 5.05
N VAL A 48 -13.66 -1.59 5.31
CA VAL A 48 -14.91 -0.81 5.32
C VAL A 48 -15.68 -1.19 6.58
N GLU A 49 -16.06 -0.20 7.39
CA GLU A 49 -16.83 -0.40 8.64
C GLU A 49 -16.24 -1.47 9.57
N GLY A 50 -14.91 -1.51 9.70
CA GLY A 50 -14.20 -2.45 10.56
C GLY A 50 -14.09 -3.88 10.01
N ARG A 51 -14.47 -4.13 8.74
CA ARG A 51 -14.38 -5.43 8.08
C ARG A 51 -13.49 -5.36 6.83
N VAL A 52 -12.83 -6.46 6.50
CA VAL A 52 -12.07 -6.57 5.24
C VAL A 52 -13.06 -6.83 4.11
N ALA A 53 -13.26 -5.83 3.26
CA ALA A 53 -14.15 -5.90 2.11
C ALA A 53 -13.49 -6.58 0.89
N ALA A 54 -12.17 -6.42 0.75
CA ALA A 54 -11.39 -7.05 -0.31
C ALA A 54 -9.94 -7.29 0.16
N LEU A 55 -9.31 -8.35 -0.34
CA LEU A 55 -7.91 -8.68 -0.08
C LEU A 55 -7.30 -9.42 -1.27
N ASP A 56 -6.45 -8.73 -2.03
CA ASP A 56 -5.71 -9.34 -3.15
C ASP A 56 -4.44 -8.50 -3.44
N SER A 57 -3.70 -8.83 -4.50
CA SER A 57 -2.63 -7.95 -5.00
C SER A 57 -3.21 -6.65 -5.57
N PRO A 58 -2.46 -5.53 -5.53
CA PRO A 58 -2.92 -4.25 -6.09
C PRO A 58 -3.46 -4.37 -7.52
N GLY A 59 -2.72 -5.05 -8.40
CA GLY A 59 -3.11 -5.24 -9.79
C GLY A 59 -4.43 -5.99 -9.96
N ARG A 60 -4.71 -7.00 -9.12
CA ARG A 60 -5.99 -7.74 -9.16
C ARG A 60 -7.15 -6.93 -8.61
N LEU A 61 -6.91 -6.10 -7.59
CA LEU A 61 -7.92 -5.18 -7.06
C LEU A 61 -8.28 -4.11 -8.09
N ILE A 62 -7.30 -3.53 -8.80
CA ILE A 62 -7.54 -2.58 -9.89
C ILE A 62 -8.36 -3.25 -10.99
N ALA A 63 -7.94 -4.44 -11.45
CA ALA A 63 -8.64 -5.16 -12.51
C ALA A 63 -10.08 -5.56 -12.15
N ALA A 64 -10.36 -5.78 -10.86
CA ALA A 64 -11.70 -6.07 -10.37
C ALA A 64 -12.56 -4.80 -10.13
N SER A 65 -11.95 -3.61 -10.14
CA SER A 65 -12.62 -2.33 -9.92
C SER A 65 -13.04 -1.66 -11.24
N SER A 66 -14.06 -0.80 -11.21
CA SER A 66 -14.52 -0.05 -12.38
C SER A 66 -13.36 0.71 -13.05
N PRO A 67 -13.38 0.93 -14.39
CA PRO A 67 -12.26 1.47 -15.17
C PRO A 67 -11.81 2.89 -14.78
N THR A 68 -12.47 3.54 -13.83
CA THR A 68 -12.13 4.86 -13.29
C THR A 68 -11.23 4.78 -12.04
N THR A 69 -11.12 3.63 -11.39
CA THR A 69 -10.34 3.48 -10.17
C THR A 69 -8.86 3.23 -10.50
N ARG A 70 -8.01 4.24 -10.31
CA ARG A 70 -6.59 3.99 -10.06
C ARG A 70 -6.40 3.74 -8.57
N LEU A 71 -5.67 2.67 -8.22
CA LEU A 71 -4.92 2.70 -6.97
C LEU A 71 -3.76 3.70 -7.18
#